data_AF-A0A2M7XBD8-F1
#
_entry.id   AF-A0A2M7XBD8-F1
#
_cell.length_a   1.000
_cell.length_b   1.000
_cell.length_c   1.000
_cell.angle_alpha   90.00
_cell.angle_beta   90.00
_cell.angle_gamma   90.00
#
_symmetry.space_group_name_H-M   'P 1'
#
loop_
_entity.id
_entity.type
_entity.pdbx_description
1 polymer ?
#
loop_
_entity_poly.entity_id
_entity_poly.type
_entity_poly.pdbx_seq_one_letter_code
_entity_poly.pdbx_strand_id
1 'polypeptide(L)'
;MSSIALDDVSPWSFKIPSYGIGSTDWSCFKMETVAHSIIRICQRAGNWISFTWQDYCQLCLYEPDEIEHRVLDWLVADGALRMQGNTYTPTNRFVQVLRDFITRA
;
A
#
# COMPACT_ATOMS: atom_id res chain seq x y z
N MET A 1 2.93 -23.91 0.58
CA MET A 1 3.18 -22.49 0.29
C MET A 1 3.57 -21.83 1.60
N SER A 2 4.80 -21.34 1.73
CA SER A 2 5.25 -20.71 2.98
C SER A 2 4.59 -19.34 3.14
N SER A 3 3.68 -19.22 4.11
CA SER A 3 3.03 -17.96 4.44
C SER A 3 4.03 -17.05 5.14
N ILE A 4 4.44 -15.98 4.48
CA ILE A 4 5.28 -14.93 5.08
C ILE A 4 4.42 -14.13 6.07
N ALA A 5 4.87 -13.98 7.31
CA ALA A 5 4.25 -13.06 8.26
C ALA A 5 4.65 -11.62 7.96
N LEU A 6 3.72 -10.68 8.13
CA LEU A 6 3.94 -9.23 7.96
C LEU A 6 5.15 -8.75 8.80
N ASP A 7 5.30 -9.31 9.99
CA ASP A 7 6.37 -8.98 10.94
C ASP A 7 7.76 -9.44 10.49
N ASP A 8 7.84 -10.41 9.58
CA ASP A 8 9.11 -10.93 9.03
C ASP A 8 9.66 -10.07 7.88
N VAL A 9 8.87 -9.13 7.38
CA VAL A 9 9.23 -8.28 6.23
C VAL A 9 9.24 -6.84 6.66
N SER A 10 10.41 -6.21 6.70
CA SER A 10 10.47 -4.77 6.96
C SER A 10 9.86 -3.96 5.80
N PRO A 11 9.10 -2.87 6.04
CA PRO A 11 8.69 -1.94 5.00
C PRO A 11 9.87 -1.40 4.17
N TRP A 12 11.06 -1.32 4.76
CA TRP A 12 12.30 -0.88 4.10
C TRP A 12 12.88 -1.89 3.11
N SER A 13 12.39 -3.13 3.11
CA SER A 13 12.78 -4.13 2.09
C SER A 13 12.25 -3.79 0.70
N PHE A 14 11.26 -2.89 0.61
CA PHE A 14 10.65 -2.46 -0.64
C PHE A 14 11.32 -1.20 -1.18
N LYS A 15 11.88 -1.30 -2.39
CA LYS A 15 12.41 -0.14 -3.13
C LYS A 15 11.25 0.56 -3.83
N ILE A 16 10.91 1.76 -3.38
CA ILE A 16 9.87 2.57 -4.01
C ILE A 16 10.56 3.51 -5.00
N PRO A 17 10.26 3.43 -6.31
CA PRO A 17 10.80 4.38 -7.27
C PRO A 17 10.33 5.81 -6.93
N SER A 18 11.18 6.78 -7.26
CA SER A 18 10.92 8.19 -6.98
C SER A 18 9.78 8.77 -7.82
N TYR A 19 9.38 8.09 -8.90
CA TYR A 19 8.39 8.51 -9.89
C TYR A 19 7.63 7.27 -10.39
N GLY A 20 6.31 7.42 -10.62
CA GLY A 20 5.38 6.34 -10.94
C GLY A 20 5.85 5.47 -12.11
N ILE A 21 5.69 4.15 -11.97
CA ILE A 21 5.95 3.23 -13.07
C ILE A 21 4.95 3.59 -14.17
N GLY A 22 5.48 3.74 -15.40
CA GLY A 22 4.76 4.24 -16.57
C GLY A 22 3.72 3.26 -17.11
N SER A 23 2.79 2.78 -16.28
CA SER A 23 1.63 2.06 -16.72
C SER A 23 0.70 2.99 -17.48
N THR A 24 0.38 2.64 -18.73
CA THR A 24 -0.65 3.31 -19.54
C THR A 24 -2.06 2.91 -19.10
N ASP A 25 -2.21 1.85 -18.30
CA ASP A 25 -3.47 1.51 -17.64
C ASP A 25 -3.61 2.35 -16.36
N TRP A 26 -4.58 3.25 -16.40
CA TRP A 26 -4.89 4.19 -15.33
C TRP A 26 -5.33 3.51 -14.03
N SER A 27 -5.98 2.34 -14.11
CA SER A 27 -6.39 1.56 -12.94
C SER A 27 -5.19 0.90 -12.25
N CYS A 28 -4.28 0.31 -13.04
CA CYS A 28 -3.01 -0.22 -12.55
C CYS A 28 -2.14 0.89 -11.95
N PHE A 29 -2.06 2.05 -12.61
CA PHE A 29 -1.31 3.21 -12.12
C PHE A 29 -1.81 3.69 -10.75
N LYS A 30 -3.13 3.80 -10.57
CA LYS A 30 -3.71 4.23 -9.28
C LYS A 30 -3.48 3.19 -8.18
N MET A 31 -3.63 1.90 -8.48
CA MET A 31 -3.34 0.85 -7.51
C MET A 31 -1.88 0.85 -7.06
N GLU A 32 -0.96 1.01 -8.00
CA GLU A 32 0.47 1.12 -7.72
C GLU A 32 0.80 2.37 -6.89
N THR A 33 0.19 3.50 -7.24
CA THR A 33 0.38 4.75 -6.51
C THR A 33 -0.08 4.60 -5.05
N VAL A 34 -1.25 4.00 -4.82
CA VAL A 34 -1.76 3.73 -3.46
C VAL A 34 -0.84 2.78 -2.70
N ALA A 35 -0.44 1.68 -3.34
CA ALA A 35 0.52 0.73 -2.79
C ALA A 35 1.82 1.42 -2.33
N HIS A 36 2.43 2.24 -3.19
CA HIS A 36 3.64 2.98 -2.86
C HIS A 36 3.43 3.98 -1.73
N SER A 37 2.32 4.70 -1.71
CA SER A 37 1.98 5.61 -0.60
C SER A 37 1.89 4.88 0.74
N ILE A 38 1.22 3.73 0.80
CA ILE A 38 1.11 2.92 2.02
C ILE A 38 2.49 2.46 2.51
N ILE A 39 3.36 1.98 1.60
CA ILE A 39 4.72 1.55 1.97
C ILE A 39 5.51 2.76 2.51
N ARG A 40 5.43 3.94 1.88
CA ARG A 40 6.14 5.15 2.37
C ARG A 40 5.68 5.56 3.76
N ILE A 41 4.38 5.49 4.04
CA ILE A 41 3.80 5.74 5.37
C ILE A 41 4.44 4.79 6.40
N CYS A 42 4.47 3.49 6.08
CA CYS A 42 5.06 2.48 6.97
C CYS A 42 6.60 2.62 7.10
N GLN A 43 7.29 2.99 6.03
CA GLN A 43 8.74 3.27 6.07
C GLN A 43 9.06 4.44 7.00
N ARG A 44 8.27 5.53 6.93
CA ARG A 44 8.41 6.67 7.86
C ARG A 44 8.21 6.27 9.32
N ALA A 45 7.31 5.34 9.59
CA ALA A 45 7.07 4.80 10.93
C ALA A 45 8.13 3.77 11.37
N GLY A 46 8.84 3.15 10.43
CA GLY A 46 9.83 2.10 10.67
C GLY A 46 9.26 0.69 10.81
N ASN A 47 7.93 0.55 10.79
CA ASN A 47 7.18 -0.70 10.91
C ASN A 47 5.86 -0.64 10.12
N TRP A 48 5.19 -1.79 9.97
CA TRP A 48 3.83 -1.81 9.41
C TRP A 48 2.86 -1.23 10.42
N ILE A 49 2.32 -0.06 10.12
CA ILE A 49 1.36 0.62 10.99
C ILE A 49 -0.04 0.60 10.38
N SER A 50 -1.02 0.78 11.26
CA SER A 50 -2.37 1.10 10.84
C SER A 50 -2.49 2.61 10.62
N PHE A 51 -3.31 3.04 9.66
CA PHE A 51 -3.46 4.43 9.27
C PHE A 51 -4.89 4.74 8.87
N THR A 52 -5.32 5.98 9.05
CA THR A 52 -6.63 6.47 8.59
C THR A 52 -6.52 7.08 7.20
N TRP A 53 -7.66 7.39 6.56
CA TRP A 53 -7.67 8.20 5.34
C TRP A 53 -6.99 9.57 5.55
N GLN A 54 -7.18 10.18 6.73
CA GLN A 54 -6.54 11.44 7.06
C GLN A 54 -5.02 11.32 7.13
N ASP A 55 -4.50 10.26 7.75
CA ASP A 55 -3.05 9.99 7.78
C ASP A 55 -2.52 9.77 6.36
N TYR A 56 -3.26 9.04 5.54
CA TYR A 56 -2.91 8.81 4.14
C TYR A 56 -2.78 10.14 3.37
N CYS A 57 -3.78 11.03 3.48
CA CYS A 57 -3.74 12.36 2.85
C CYS A 57 -2.60 13.25 3.36
N GLN A 58 -2.28 13.19 4.66
CA GLN A 58 -1.22 14.02 5.25
C GLN A 58 0.19 13.53 4.89
N LEU A 59 0.35 12.22 4.70
CA LEU A 59 1.67 11.60 4.52
C LEU A 59 2.00 11.35 3.04
N CYS A 60 1.02 11.40 2.15
CA CYS A 60 1.23 11.42 0.70
C CYS A 60 2.02 12.67 0.26
N LEU A 61 2.77 12.55 -0.83
CA LEU A 61 3.53 13.68 -1.41
C LEU A 61 2.70 14.56 -2.34
N TYR A 62 1.44 14.19 -2.56
CA TYR A 62 0.47 14.86 -3.42
C TYR A 62 -0.89 14.77 -2.71
N GLU A 63 -1.87 15.53 -3.20
CA GLU A 63 -3.24 15.50 -2.70
C GLU A 63 -3.96 14.26 -3.26
N PRO A 64 -4.30 13.25 -2.43
CA PRO A 64 -5.03 12.09 -2.91
C PRO A 64 -6.45 12.42 -3.33
N ASP A 65 -6.96 11.68 -4.31
CA ASP A 65 -8.33 11.84 -4.80
C ASP A 65 -9.26 10.70 -4.32
N GLU A 66 -10.56 10.87 -4.58
CA GLU A 66 -11.60 9.89 -4.25
C GLU A 66 -11.39 8.53 -4.92
N ILE A 67 -10.62 8.46 -6.01
CA ILE A 67 -10.32 7.19 -6.67
C ILE A 67 -9.34 6.39 -5.82
N GLU A 68 -8.32 7.03 -5.25
CA GLU A 68 -7.40 6.38 -4.34
C GLU A 68 -8.09 5.90 -3.06
N HIS A 69 -9.06 6.67 -2.57
CA HIS A 69 -9.90 6.22 -1.46
C HIS A 69 -10.67 4.94 -1.81
N ARG A 70 -11.30 4.89 -3.00
CA ARG A 70 -11.96 3.67 -3.49
C ARG A 70 -11.01 2.50 -3.71
N VAL A 71 -9.75 2.76 -4.07
CA VAL A 71 -8.72 1.71 -4.17
C VAL A 71 -8.38 1.15 -2.79
N LEU A 72 -8.32 1.98 -1.74
CA LEU A 72 -8.17 1.50 -0.36
C LEU A 72 -9.36 0.61 0.04
N ASP A 73 -10.59 1.02 -0.26
CA ASP A 73 -11.79 0.21 -0.02
C ASP A 73 -11.73 -1.13 -0.78
N TRP A 74 -11.28 -1.11 -2.03
CA TRP A 74 -11.09 -2.33 -2.81
C TRP A 74 -10.03 -3.24 -2.21
N LEU A 75 -8.91 -2.70 -1.73
CA LEU A 75 -7.87 -3.47 -1.04
C LEU A 75 -8.38 -4.08 0.27
N VAL A 76 -9.34 -3.42 0.96
CA VAL A 76 -10.05 -4.01 2.10
C VAL A 76 -10.92 -5.18 1.65
N ALA A 77 -11.68 -5.02 0.56
CA ALA A 77 -12.54 -6.07 0.02
C ALA A 77 -11.74 -7.30 -0.49
N ASP A 78 -10.55 -7.09 -1.06
CA ASP A 78 -9.62 -8.18 -1.45
C ASP A 78 -8.94 -8.85 -0.24
N GLY A 79 -9.03 -8.24 0.95
CA GLY A 79 -8.37 -8.73 2.17
C GLY A 79 -6.87 -8.41 2.22
N ALA A 80 -6.38 -7.57 1.32
CA ALA A 80 -5.03 -7.02 1.38
C ALA A 80 -4.92 -6.06 2.57
N LEU A 81 -5.91 -5.20 2.77
CA LEU A 81 -6.06 -4.39 3.97
C LEU A 81 -7.16 -4.99 4.87
N ARG A 82 -7.05 -4.75 6.18
CA ARG A 82 -8.13 -4.95 7.13
C ARG A 82 -8.63 -3.59 7.59
N MET A 83 -9.94 -3.39 7.61
CA MET A 83 -10.54 -2.18 8.17
C MET A 83 -11.10 -2.46 9.56
N GLN A 84 -10.71 -1.65 10.55
CA GLN A 84 -11.30 -1.62 11.88
C GLN A 84 -11.68 -0.18 12.21
N GLY A 85 -12.98 0.10 12.30
CA GLY A 85 -13.48 1.47 12.38
C GLY A 85 -13.12 2.27 11.11
N ASN A 86 -12.35 3.35 11.28
CA ASN A 86 -11.86 4.20 10.19
C ASN A 86 -10.37 3.97 9.86
N THR A 87 -9.79 2.89 10.39
CA THR A 87 -8.36 2.62 10.28
C THR A 87 -8.11 1.41 9.37
N TYR A 88 -7.21 1.60 8.42
CA TYR A 88 -6.68 0.58 7.52
C TYR A 88 -5.43 -0.06 8.13
N THR A 89 -5.36 -1.38 8.12
CA THR A 89 -4.21 -2.16 8.59
C THR A 89 -3.69 -3.07 7.47
N PRO A 90 -2.43 -2.94 7.05
CA PRO A 90 -1.79 -3.89 6.14
C PRO A 90 -1.84 -5.32 6.67
N THR A 91 -2.04 -6.30 5.78
CA THR A 91 -2.02 -7.72 6.14
C THR A 91 -0.84 -8.44 5.47
N ASN A 92 -0.61 -9.71 5.84
CA ASN A 92 0.34 -10.57 5.13
C ASN A 92 0.04 -10.66 3.62
N ARG A 93 -1.24 -10.60 3.22
CA ARG A 93 -1.66 -10.64 1.82
C ARG A 93 -1.19 -9.39 1.08
N PHE A 94 -1.27 -8.22 1.70
CA PHE A 94 -0.76 -6.98 1.11
C PHE A 94 0.72 -7.09 0.74
N VAL A 95 1.54 -7.61 1.66
CA VAL A 95 2.98 -7.83 1.42
C VAL A 95 3.22 -8.83 0.28
N GLN A 96 2.44 -9.89 0.20
CA GLN A 96 2.54 -10.89 -0.87
C GLN A 96 2.21 -10.27 -2.24
N VAL A 97 1.08 -9.56 -2.33
CA VAL A 97 0.66 -8.85 -3.55
C VAL A 97 1.73 -7.85 -3.98
N LEU A 98 2.24 -7.03 -3.05
CA LEU A 98 3.32 -6.08 -3.34
C LEU A 98 4.60 -6.75 -3.84
N ARG A 99 5.01 -7.86 -3.22
CA ARG A 99 6.20 -8.59 -3.64
C ARG A 99 6.04 -9.10 -5.07
N ASP A 100 4.88 -9.66 -5.41
CA ASP A 100 4.61 -10.17 -6.76
C ASP A 100 4.56 -9.04 -7.80
N PHE A 101 4.04 -7.87 -7.43
CA PHE A 101 4.06 -6.68 -8.30
C PHE A 101 5.47 -6.14 -8.53
N ILE A 102 6.29 -6.02 -7.48
CA ILE A 102 7.63 -5.42 -7.55
C ILE A 102 8.67 -6.39 -8.14
N THR A 103 8.51 -7.71 -7.95
CA THR A 103 9.42 -8.71 -8.55
C THR A 103 9.09 -9.07 -10.01
N ARG A 104 7.89 -8.71 -10.51
CA ARG A 104 7.51 -8.87 -11.92
C ARG A 104 7.88 -7.69 -12.81
N ALA A 105 8.38 -6.58 -12.22
CA ALA A 105 8.96 -5.45 -12.93
C ALA A 105 10.48 -5.64 -13.10
#